data_AF-A0A4U7E9P0-F1
#
_entry.id   AF-A0A4U7E9P0-F1
#
_cell.length_a   1.000
_cell.length_b   1.000
_cell.length_c   1.000
_cell.angle_alpha   90.00
_cell.angle_beta   90.00
_cell.angle_gamma   90.00
#
_symmetry.space_group_name_H-M   'P 1'
#
loop_
_entity.id
_entity.type
_entity.pdbx_description
1 polymer ?
#
loop_
_entity_poly.entity_id
_entity_poly.type
_entity_poly.pdbx_seq_one_letter_code
_entity_poly.pdbx_strand_id
1 'polypeptide(L)'
;RHAAAKSGATPGEGARDGRDDLAALAGLTGLDRDELSIDWRGGAGFAYAGDERIGHWESRPAFRADVAADRVLTEGDRDWAGLPLDERSAALGALRLFVEECPTCAGDVALEERVVESCCSSYDVVAGRCAGCDARLFELRLPASLAAGSE
;
A
#
# COMPACT_ATOMS: atom_id res chain seq x y z
N ARG A 1 -1.17 -28.85 8.31
CA ARG A 1 0.00 -28.79 7.38
C ARG A 1 -0.37 -27.78 6.30
N HIS A 2 -0.04 -26.50 6.49
CA HIS A 2 -0.31 -25.47 5.49
C HIS A 2 0.91 -25.37 4.57
N ALA A 3 0.68 -25.57 3.27
CA ALA A 3 1.69 -25.39 2.25
C ALA A 3 1.87 -23.89 2.01
N ALA A 4 3.03 -23.35 2.36
CA ALA A 4 3.44 -22.03 1.91
C ALA A 4 3.59 -22.08 0.39
N ALA A 5 2.74 -21.35 -0.33
CA ALA A 5 2.93 -21.11 -1.75
C ALA A 5 4.25 -20.35 -1.92
N LYS A 6 5.24 -20.99 -2.54
CA LYS A 6 6.51 -20.34 -2.86
C LYS A 6 6.24 -19.32 -3.95
N SER A 7 6.36 -18.03 -3.62
CA SER A 7 6.46 -16.95 -4.59
C SER A 7 7.68 -17.23 -5.49
N GLY A 8 7.44 -17.78 -6.67
CA GLY A 8 8.45 -18.06 -7.67
C GLY A 8 8.82 -16.78 -8.41
N ALA A 9 9.57 -15.90 -7.78
CA ALA A 9 10.13 -14.73 -8.47
C ALA A 9 11.21 -15.20 -9.45
N THR A 10 11.03 -14.92 -10.74
CA THR A 10 12.05 -15.22 -11.76
C THR A 10 13.20 -14.22 -11.63
N PRO A 11 14.49 -14.62 -11.75
CA PRO A 11 15.61 -13.69 -11.74
C PRO A 11 15.43 -12.60 -12.80
N GLY A 12 15.27 -11.34 -12.36
CA GLY A 12 15.01 -10.18 -13.21
C GLY A 12 13.59 -9.60 -13.14
N GLU A 13 12.62 -10.35 -12.60
CA GLU A 13 11.24 -9.91 -12.37
C GLU A 13 11.19 -8.81 -11.29
N GLY A 14 11.84 -9.05 -10.14
CA GLY A 14 11.92 -8.04 -9.08
C GLY A 14 12.65 -6.74 -9.48
N ALA A 15 13.59 -6.81 -10.42
CA ALA A 15 14.30 -5.63 -10.94
C ALA A 15 13.48 -4.86 -11.98
N ARG A 16 12.59 -5.53 -12.73
CA ARG A 16 11.62 -4.89 -13.62
C ARG A 16 10.51 -4.23 -12.79
N ASP A 17 9.94 -4.98 -11.85
CA ASP A 17 8.96 -4.45 -10.89
C ASP A 17 9.48 -3.19 -10.20
N GLY A 18 10.72 -3.20 -9.70
CA GLY A 18 11.30 -2.02 -9.06
C GLY A 18 11.46 -0.82 -10.01
N ARG A 19 11.71 -1.04 -11.31
CA ARG A 19 11.75 0.05 -12.29
C ARG A 19 10.36 0.58 -12.63
N ASP A 20 9.37 -0.29 -12.71
CA ASP A 20 8.00 0.09 -13.02
C ASP A 20 7.38 0.83 -11.82
N ASP A 21 7.66 0.37 -10.60
CA ASP A 21 7.26 1.04 -9.35
C ASP A 21 7.85 2.46 -9.27
N LEU A 22 9.14 2.63 -9.59
CA LEU A 22 9.78 3.93 -9.54
C LEU A 22 9.22 4.90 -10.59
N ALA A 23 8.86 4.42 -11.79
CA ALA A 23 8.19 5.22 -12.80
C ALA A 23 6.79 5.64 -12.36
N ALA A 24 6.05 4.72 -11.73
CA ALA A 24 4.73 5.00 -11.18
C ALA A 24 4.80 6.01 -10.02
N LEU A 25 5.81 5.92 -9.16
CA LEU A 25 6.05 6.87 -8.08
C LEU A 25 6.32 8.28 -8.62
N ALA A 26 7.14 8.40 -9.66
CA ALA A 26 7.39 9.70 -10.32
C ALA A 26 6.10 10.30 -10.89
N GLY A 27 5.23 9.49 -11.50
CA GLY A 27 3.92 9.95 -11.97
C GLY A 27 3.01 10.44 -10.84
N LEU A 28 2.97 9.69 -9.72
CA LEU A 28 2.17 10.02 -8.56
C LEU A 28 2.61 11.35 -7.89
N THR A 29 3.92 11.52 -7.72
CA THR A 29 4.48 12.68 -7.00
C THR A 29 4.68 13.91 -7.90
N GLY A 30 4.87 13.70 -9.20
CA GLY A 30 5.27 14.74 -10.15
C GLY A 30 6.75 15.12 -10.07
N LEU A 31 7.57 14.35 -9.35
CA LEU A 31 9.01 14.56 -9.18
C LEU A 31 9.82 13.79 -10.23
N ASP A 32 11.08 14.22 -10.45
CA ASP A 32 11.97 13.48 -11.34
C ASP A 32 12.30 12.11 -10.76
N ARG A 33 12.33 11.10 -11.62
CA ARG A 33 12.68 9.73 -11.28
C ARG A 33 14.06 9.64 -10.63
N ASP A 34 15.01 10.46 -11.09
CA ASP A 34 16.40 10.42 -10.61
C ASP A 34 16.56 10.99 -9.19
N GLU A 35 15.55 11.72 -8.70
CA GLU A 35 15.48 12.23 -7.32
C GLU A 35 14.80 11.24 -6.36
N LEU A 36 14.16 10.19 -6.91
CA LEU A 36 13.29 9.29 -6.19
C LEU A 36 13.93 7.91 -5.95
N SER A 37 13.53 7.29 -4.85
CA SER A 37 13.75 5.87 -4.61
C SER A 37 12.58 5.22 -3.89
N ILE A 38 12.43 3.91 -4.06
CA ILE A 38 11.50 3.09 -3.29
C ILE A 38 12.22 1.85 -2.76
N ASP A 39 12.14 1.65 -1.45
CA ASP A 39 12.73 0.49 -0.77
C ASP A 39 11.62 -0.43 -0.23
N TRP A 40 11.71 -1.70 -0.59
CA TRP A 40 10.74 -2.73 -0.20
C TRP A 40 11.33 -3.62 0.89
N ARG A 41 10.78 -3.55 2.11
CA ARG A 41 11.26 -4.27 3.29
C ARG A 41 10.13 -5.03 3.95
N GLY A 42 10.26 -6.36 4.05
CA GLY A 42 9.23 -7.19 4.68
C GLY A 42 7.85 -7.08 4.01
N GLY A 43 7.80 -6.72 2.73
CA GLY A 43 6.58 -6.47 1.98
C GLY A 43 6.15 -5.00 1.93
N ALA A 44 6.48 -4.20 2.94
CA ALA A 44 6.16 -2.77 2.99
C ALA A 44 7.10 -1.94 2.10
N GLY A 45 6.57 -0.87 1.51
CA GLY A 45 7.29 0.05 0.64
C GLY A 45 7.52 1.39 1.31
N PHE A 46 8.71 1.95 1.12
CA PHE A 46 9.09 3.27 1.64
C PHE A 46 9.65 4.11 0.50
N ALA A 47 8.99 5.22 0.17
CA ALA A 47 9.44 6.14 -0.88
C ALA A 47 10.24 7.30 -0.28
N TYR A 48 11.29 7.71 -1.00
CA TYR A 48 12.16 8.81 -0.61
C TYR A 48 12.41 9.76 -1.78
N ALA A 49 12.54 11.05 -1.47
CA ALA A 49 13.14 12.07 -2.34
C ALA A 49 14.48 12.48 -1.70
N GLY A 50 15.60 12.05 -2.30
CA GLY A 50 16.89 12.07 -1.60
C GLY A 50 16.84 11.28 -0.28
N ASP A 51 17.13 11.95 0.84
CA ASP A 51 17.08 11.35 2.18
C ASP A 51 15.72 11.53 2.90
N GLU A 52 14.79 12.30 2.32
CA GLU A 52 13.49 12.58 2.92
C GLU A 52 12.48 11.49 2.57
N ARG A 53 11.84 10.89 3.58
CA ARG A 53 10.77 9.92 3.36
C ARG A 53 9.48 10.63 3.01
N ILE A 54 9.00 10.40 1.80
CA ILE A 54 7.79 11.06 1.25
C ILE A 54 6.55 10.15 1.24
N GLY A 55 6.72 8.84 1.46
CA GLY A 55 5.59 7.90 1.42
C GLY A 55 5.88 6.55 2.03
N HIS A 56 4.81 5.84 2.39
CA HIS A 56 4.85 4.48 2.91
C HIS A 56 3.59 3.71 2.53
N TRP A 57 3.78 2.43 2.17
CA TRP A 57 2.70 1.50 1.85
C TRP A 57 2.92 0.16 2.54
N GLU A 58 1.83 -0.46 3.00
CA GLU A 58 1.80 -1.73 3.70
C GLU A 58 2.23 -2.88 2.78
N SER A 59 2.02 -2.73 1.47
CA SER A 59 2.46 -3.69 0.47
C SER A 59 2.58 -3.07 -0.93
N ARG A 60 3.22 -3.80 -1.86
CA ARG A 60 3.25 -3.41 -3.28
C ARG A 60 1.85 -3.36 -3.91
N PRO A 61 0.91 -4.29 -3.63
CA PRO A 61 -0.49 -4.11 -4.02
C PRO A 61 -1.12 -2.82 -3.51
N ALA A 62 -0.80 -2.36 -2.30
CA ALA A 62 -1.32 -1.10 -1.77
C ALA A 62 -0.83 0.11 -2.58
N PHE A 63 0.48 0.16 -2.87
CA PHE A 63 1.06 1.17 -3.76
C PHE A 63 0.42 1.15 -5.16
N ARG A 64 0.20 -0.04 -5.74
CA ARG A 64 -0.44 -0.18 -7.05
C ARG A 64 -1.89 0.31 -7.05
N ALA A 65 -2.62 0.10 -5.95
CA ALA A 65 -3.98 0.63 -5.78
C ALA A 65 -3.99 2.16 -5.81
N ASP A 66 -3.07 2.80 -5.08
CA ASP A 66 -2.95 4.27 -5.06
C ASP A 66 -2.58 4.82 -6.45
N VAL A 67 -1.62 4.21 -7.14
CA VAL A 67 -1.24 4.60 -8.51
C VAL A 67 -2.41 4.46 -9.49
N ALA A 68 -3.20 3.40 -9.37
CA ALA A 68 -4.37 3.21 -10.22
C ALA A 68 -5.45 4.25 -9.94
N ALA A 69 -5.73 4.53 -8.67
CA ALA A 69 -6.69 5.55 -8.26
C ALA A 69 -6.26 6.96 -8.69
N ASP A 70 -4.99 7.31 -8.53
CA ASP A 70 -4.44 8.61 -8.95
C ASP A 70 -4.60 8.84 -10.46
N ARG A 71 -4.38 7.80 -11.27
CA ARG A 71 -4.62 7.87 -12.73
C ARG A 71 -6.08 8.13 -13.06
N VAL A 72 -6.99 7.38 -12.45
CA VAL A 72 -8.45 7.55 -12.66
C VAL A 72 -8.90 8.96 -12.25
N LEU A 73 -8.43 9.46 -11.11
CA LEU A 73 -8.76 10.79 -10.61
C LEU A 73 -8.16 11.89 -11.49
N THR A 74 -6.93 11.73 -11.96
CA THR A 74 -6.29 12.68 -12.88
C THR A 74 -7.04 12.79 -14.21
N GLU A 75 -7.59 11.67 -14.72
CA GLU A 75 -8.39 11.66 -15.94
C GLU A 75 -9.80 12.23 -15.75
N GLY A 76 -10.40 12.01 -14.58
CA GLY A 76 -11.79 12.38 -14.29
C GLY A 76 -12.00 13.75 -13.64
N ASP A 77 -10.99 14.27 -12.93
CA ASP A 77 -11.05 15.52 -12.18
C ASP A 77 -9.84 16.40 -12.48
N ARG A 78 -10.10 17.51 -13.18
CA ARG A 78 -9.10 18.49 -13.58
C ARG A 78 -8.40 19.18 -12.40
N ASP A 79 -9.04 19.21 -11.23
CA ASP A 79 -8.52 19.89 -10.04
C ASP A 79 -7.68 18.94 -9.18
N TRP A 80 -7.82 17.62 -9.36
CA TRP A 80 -7.07 16.60 -8.62
C TRP A 80 -5.56 16.85 -8.67
N ALA A 81 -4.99 17.01 -9.86
CA ALA A 81 -3.55 17.21 -10.04
C ALA A 81 -3.03 18.53 -9.42
N GLY A 82 -3.92 19.48 -9.11
CA GLY A 82 -3.58 20.74 -8.44
C GLY A 82 -3.53 20.64 -6.91
N LEU A 83 -4.03 19.54 -6.33
CA LEU A 83 -4.01 19.34 -4.88
C LEU A 83 -2.58 19.09 -4.36
N PRO A 84 -2.25 19.59 -3.15
CA PRO A 84 -1.03 19.24 -2.44
C PRO A 84 -0.82 17.72 -2.36
N LEU A 85 0.44 17.28 -2.41
CA LEU A 85 0.77 15.85 -2.45
C LEU A 85 0.28 15.10 -1.21
N ASP A 86 0.31 15.74 -0.04
CA ASP A 86 -0.20 15.18 1.22
C ASP A 86 -1.72 14.99 1.19
N GLU A 87 -2.47 15.95 0.66
CA GLU A 87 -3.92 15.82 0.46
C GLU A 87 -4.27 14.68 -0.51
N ARG A 88 -3.58 14.61 -1.66
CA ARG A 88 -3.75 13.49 -2.61
C ARG A 88 -3.41 12.16 -1.94
N SER A 89 -2.28 12.08 -1.26
CA SER A 89 -1.83 10.86 -0.58
C SER A 89 -2.83 10.39 0.48
N ALA A 90 -3.41 11.31 1.26
CA ALA A 90 -4.42 10.98 2.25
C ALA A 90 -5.69 10.42 1.61
N ALA A 91 -6.18 11.03 0.52
CA ALA A 91 -7.36 10.57 -0.21
C ALA A 91 -7.13 9.20 -0.85
N LEU A 92 -6.00 8.98 -1.53
CA LEU A 92 -5.63 7.68 -2.12
C LEU A 92 -5.53 6.61 -1.03
N GLY A 93 -4.88 6.95 0.09
CA GLY A 93 -4.80 6.10 1.26
C GLY A 93 -6.18 5.64 1.77
N ALA A 94 -7.15 6.55 1.83
CA ALA A 94 -8.51 6.26 2.26
C ALA A 94 -9.30 5.43 1.23
N LEU A 95 -9.05 5.61 -0.08
CA LEU A 95 -9.72 4.83 -1.13
C LEU A 95 -9.41 3.33 -1.04
N ARG A 96 -8.27 2.94 -0.45
CA ARG A 96 -7.92 1.53 -0.22
C ARG A 96 -8.90 0.78 0.67
N LEU A 97 -9.72 1.50 1.46
CA LEU A 97 -10.81 0.89 2.25
C LEU A 97 -11.91 0.28 1.38
N PHE A 98 -12.00 0.67 0.11
CA PHE A 98 -13.02 0.23 -0.84
C PHE A 98 -12.48 -0.73 -1.91
N VAL A 99 -11.23 -1.17 -1.79
CA VAL A 99 -10.62 -2.12 -2.73
C VAL A 99 -11.10 -3.53 -2.37
N GLU A 100 -11.95 -4.10 -3.21
CA GLU A 100 -12.51 -5.46 -3.03
C GLU A 100 -11.68 -6.54 -3.74
N GLU A 101 -10.90 -6.18 -4.77
CA GLU A 101 -10.08 -7.11 -5.56
C GLU A 101 -8.61 -6.66 -5.57
N CYS A 102 -7.69 -7.60 -5.31
CA CYS A 102 -6.27 -7.29 -5.24
C CYS A 102 -5.68 -6.94 -6.61
N PRO A 103 -5.03 -5.76 -6.77
CA PRO A 103 -4.51 -5.30 -8.06
C PRO A 103 -3.31 -6.11 -8.57
N THR A 104 -2.81 -7.08 -7.81
CA THR A 104 -1.68 -7.93 -8.22
C THR A 104 -2.08 -9.34 -8.60
N CYS A 105 -3.03 -9.96 -7.89
CA CYS A 105 -3.39 -11.36 -8.12
C CYS A 105 -4.89 -11.59 -8.38
N ALA A 106 -5.70 -10.53 -8.43
CA ALA A 106 -7.15 -10.59 -8.60
C ALA A 106 -7.90 -11.42 -7.53
N GLY A 107 -7.25 -11.66 -6.38
CA GLY A 107 -7.90 -12.32 -5.24
C GLY A 107 -8.68 -11.35 -4.39
N ASP A 108 -9.78 -11.81 -3.80
CA ASP A 108 -10.65 -11.03 -2.91
C ASP A 108 -9.85 -10.39 -1.76
N VAL A 109 -10.14 -9.12 -1.48
CA VAL A 109 -9.65 -8.39 -0.32
C VAL A 109 -10.72 -8.44 0.76
N ALA A 110 -10.39 -9.05 1.88
CA ALA A 110 -11.28 -9.18 3.02
C ALA A 110 -10.77 -8.33 4.20
N LEU A 111 -11.72 -7.84 4.99
CA LEU A 111 -11.43 -7.20 6.28
C LEU A 111 -11.07 -8.28 7.30
N GLU A 112 -9.96 -8.08 8.01
CA GLU A 112 -9.54 -8.87 9.15
C GLU A 112 -9.28 -7.97 10.37
N GLU A 113 -9.77 -8.37 11.53
CA GLU A 113 -9.39 -7.81 12.83
C GLU A 113 -8.22 -8.62 13.40
N ARG A 114 -7.18 -7.93 13.87
CA ARG A 114 -5.99 -8.59 14.44
C ARG A 114 -5.42 -7.79 15.62
N VAL A 115 -4.81 -8.52 16.54
CA VAL A 115 -3.92 -7.93 17.55
C VAL A 115 -2.50 -7.89 16.98
N VAL A 116 -1.89 -6.71 16.93
CA VAL A 116 -0.45 -6.58 16.66
C VAL A 116 0.29 -6.55 17.98
N GLU A 117 1.14 -7.55 18.21
CA GLU A 117 2.04 -7.58 19.35
C GLU A 117 3.43 -7.11 18.96
N SER A 118 3.93 -6.15 19.72
CA SER A 118 5.32 -5.72 19.70
C SER A 118 5.95 -5.99 21.07
N CYS A 119 7.28 -5.95 21.15
CA CYS A 119 8.02 -6.23 22.40
C CYS A 119 7.60 -5.36 23.60
N CYS A 120 6.89 -4.26 23.39
CA CYS A 120 6.48 -3.32 24.43
C CYS A 120 5.02 -2.83 24.34
N SER A 121 4.24 -3.28 23.35
CA SER A 121 2.84 -2.85 23.20
C SER A 121 2.00 -3.84 22.40
N SER A 122 0.71 -3.95 22.74
CA SER A 122 -0.31 -4.60 21.92
C SER A 122 -1.38 -3.58 21.53
N TYR A 123 -1.89 -3.69 20.31
CA TYR A 123 -3.03 -2.89 19.86
C TYR A 123 -3.82 -3.63 18.79
N ASP A 124 -5.13 -3.40 18.80
CA ASP A 124 -6.04 -3.92 17.79
C ASP A 124 -5.96 -3.09 16.51
N VAL A 125 -5.95 -3.80 15.40
CA VAL A 125 -5.97 -3.25 14.06
C VAL A 125 -7.07 -3.89 13.25
N VAL A 126 -7.61 -3.10 12.32
CA VAL A 126 -8.38 -3.60 11.18
C VAL A 126 -7.48 -3.49 9.96
N ALA A 127 -7.34 -4.58 9.22
CA ALA A 127 -6.59 -4.61 7.99
C ALA A 127 -7.43 -5.14 6.83
N GLY A 128 -7.26 -4.56 5.66
CA GLY A 128 -7.71 -5.17 4.40
C GLY A 128 -6.61 -6.07 3.87
N ARG A 129 -6.88 -7.37 3.72
CA ARG A 129 -5.91 -8.35 3.22
C ARG A 129 -6.45 -9.14 2.05
N CYS A 130 -5.59 -9.31 1.04
CA CYS A 130 -5.89 -10.22 -0.06
C CYS A 130 -5.82 -11.69 0.38
N ALA A 131 -6.88 -12.45 0.16
CA ALA A 131 -6.95 -13.88 0.47
C ALA A 131 -6.04 -14.75 -0.44
N GLY A 132 -5.66 -14.24 -1.61
CA GLY A 132 -4.84 -14.98 -2.58
C GLY A 132 -3.33 -14.88 -2.33
N CYS A 133 -2.83 -13.67 -2.05
CA CYS A 133 -1.38 -13.42 -1.90
C CYS A 133 -0.97 -12.95 -0.50
N ASP A 134 -1.91 -12.88 0.44
CA ASP A 134 -1.70 -12.40 1.82
C ASP A 134 -1.25 -10.94 1.91
N ALA A 135 -1.22 -10.19 0.80
CA ALA A 135 -0.79 -8.81 0.82
C ALA A 135 -1.78 -7.90 1.54
N ARG A 136 -1.25 -7.01 2.37
CA ARG A 136 -2.03 -6.04 3.13
C ARG A 136 -2.23 -4.76 2.33
N LEU A 137 -3.49 -4.36 2.13
CA LEU A 137 -3.85 -3.15 1.40
C LEU A 137 -3.87 -1.92 2.30
N PHE A 138 -4.31 -2.06 3.56
CA PHE A 138 -4.26 -1.01 4.57
C PHE A 138 -4.20 -1.64 5.98
N GLU A 139 -3.74 -0.87 6.96
CA GLU A 139 -3.89 -1.17 8.39
C GLU A 139 -4.34 0.07 9.15
N LEU A 140 -5.44 -0.03 9.87
CA LEU A 140 -5.95 1.03 10.72
C LEU A 140 -5.90 0.58 12.18
N ARG A 141 -5.20 1.35 13.01
CA ARG A 141 -5.23 1.15 14.45
C ARG A 141 -6.60 1.54 14.99
N LEU A 142 -7.22 0.65 15.75
CA LEU A 142 -8.46 0.96 16.44
C LEU A 142 -8.20 1.77 17.71
N PRO A 143 -9.02 2.80 18.00
CA PRO A 143 -9.01 3.42 19.31
C PRO A 143 -9.48 2.40 20.36
N ALA A 144 -8.96 2.53 21.59
CA ALA A 144 -9.28 1.62 22.70
C ALA A 144 -10.80 1.48 22.97
N SER A 145 -11.59 2.51 22.65
CA SER A 145 -13.05 2.49 22.79
C SER A 145 -13.78 1.53 21.83
N LEU A 146 -13.16 1.16 20.70
CA LEU A 146 -13.72 0.21 19.72
C LEU A 146 -13.09 -1.19 19.83
N ALA A 147 -11.90 -1.29 20.42
CA ALA A 147 -11.19 -2.55 20.62
C ALA A 147 -11.86 -3.51 21.63
N ALA A 148 -12.64 -2.99 22.59
CA ALA A 148 -13.24 -3.76 23.68
C ALA A 148 -14.49 -4.58 23.28
N GLY A 149 -14.60 -4.99 22.01
CA GLY A 149 -15.79 -5.63 21.43
C GLY A 149 -15.78 -7.17 21.37
N SER A 150 -14.81 -7.83 22.00
CA SER A 150 -14.70 -9.29 22.00
C SER A 150 -14.57 -9.83 23.43
N GLU A 151 -15.69 -9.92 24.14
CA GLU A 151 -15.88 -10.81 25.30
C GLU A 151 -16.79 -11.98 24.90
#